data_AF-A0A2E6JMT2-F1
#
_entry.id   AF-A0A2E6JMT2-F1
#
_cell.length_a   1.000
_cell.length_b   1.000
_cell.length_c   1.000
_cell.angle_alpha   90.00
_cell.angle_beta   90.00
_cell.angle_gamma   90.00
#
_symmetry.space_group_name_H-M   'P 1'
#
loop_
_entity.id
_entity.type
_entity.pdbx_description
1 polymer ?
#
loop_
_entity_poly.entity_id
_entity_poly.type
_entity_poly.pdbx_seq_one_letter_code
_entity_poly.pdbx_strand_id
1 'polypeptide(L)'
;MVEIESMVPIAAVVDLVLGIATLSIISRSQGTSANNRIVGCILGWILVFLGLSYIMTSILEFRYGALADFSAVDRDKVGGTFAFTAKNLLLSSAYMLMVLLPFFFPFRLINREWDLWFLLAGVCVACAVFTAMHLMTNFEHFQVENFLFIPGYVVLISMYIRFIITEARDNDERLRKVSVVVGLVLIGIHGETMTYWLSQVLSINDLFFQRQSIQSGLSISAAAWGGINTRLTLGATAMLVLCAGEAWRSFKVGLSPFGVLTFIIFIIGFVAGLADLAVLDVVRSCYETQCEAFPVAYTIWYDFTSEALVYLYTPILFMFILLHYDIVDTKREENRWLIRIIVILMLLIVSSTILELIQSFLPIPDMISSAALAIVVGIFIGWEERIVKSLIDDSASIQETVPDFALPEIEHDFASPRLFNLVFGGVTAFILIVSLLFTGLGVLG
;
A
#
# COMPACT_ATOMS: atom_id res chain seq x y z
N MET A 1 -10.20 5.37 -30.64
CA MET A 1 -10.05 5.75 -29.22
C MET A 1 -10.11 4.45 -28.48
N VAL A 2 -8.97 3.96 -27.99
CA VAL A 2 -8.95 2.76 -27.16
C VAL A 2 -9.46 3.21 -25.80
N GLU A 3 -10.58 2.66 -25.34
CA GLU A 3 -11.02 2.82 -23.96
C GLU A 3 -9.92 2.25 -23.07
N ILE A 4 -9.22 3.14 -22.35
CA ILE A 4 -8.25 2.74 -21.34
C ILE A 4 -9.08 2.48 -20.09
N GLU A 5 -9.40 1.21 -19.83
CA GLU A 5 -9.92 0.77 -18.52
C GLU A 5 -8.77 0.84 -17.52
N SER A 6 -8.46 2.03 -17.01
CA SER A 6 -7.45 2.23 -15.95
C SER A 6 -8.14 2.31 -14.59
N MET A 7 -7.68 1.48 -13.64
CA MET A 7 -8.15 1.49 -12.25
C MET A 7 -7.55 2.65 -11.42
N VAL A 8 -6.53 3.34 -11.94
CA VAL A 8 -5.77 4.37 -11.23
C VAL A 8 -6.63 5.57 -10.79
N PRO A 9 -7.52 6.14 -11.61
CA PRO A 9 -8.37 7.26 -11.19
C PRO A 9 -9.32 6.90 -10.04
N ILE A 10 -9.83 5.66 -10.04
CA ILE A 10 -10.69 5.16 -8.97
C ILE A 10 -9.87 5.08 -7.69
N ALA A 11 -8.71 4.43 -7.72
CA ALA A 11 -7.77 4.33 -6.61
C ALA A 11 -7.45 5.71 -6.00
N ALA A 12 -7.15 6.68 -6.86
CA ALA A 12 -6.81 8.04 -6.48
C ALA A 12 -7.88 8.72 -5.63
N VAL A 13 -9.15 8.61 -6.05
CA VAL A 13 -10.29 9.18 -5.31
C VAL A 13 -10.50 8.43 -4.00
N VAL A 14 -10.40 7.11 -4.03
CA VAL A 14 -10.59 6.24 -2.88
C VAL A 14 -9.60 6.55 -1.77
N ASP A 15 -8.31 6.52 -2.07
CA ASP A 15 -7.23 6.78 -1.13
C ASP A 15 -7.36 8.18 -0.53
N LEU A 16 -7.67 9.18 -1.36
CA LEU A 16 -7.80 10.55 -0.90
C LEU A 16 -9.01 10.76 0.02
N VAL A 17 -10.17 10.20 -0.33
CA VAL A 17 -11.39 10.29 0.49
C VAL A 17 -11.20 9.54 1.81
N LEU A 18 -10.66 8.32 1.77
CA LEU A 18 -10.40 7.52 2.97
C LEU A 18 -9.36 8.19 3.88
N GLY A 19 -8.28 8.74 3.31
CA GLY A 19 -7.26 9.46 4.05
C GLY A 19 -7.82 10.71 4.74
N ILE A 20 -8.57 11.56 4.03
CA ILE A 20 -9.19 12.76 4.60
C ILE A 20 -10.24 12.40 5.66
N ALA A 21 -11.07 11.39 5.41
CA ALA A 21 -12.06 10.93 6.38
C ALA A 21 -11.39 10.41 7.66
N THR A 22 -10.34 9.60 7.52
CA THR A 22 -9.55 9.08 8.65
C THR A 22 -8.97 10.21 9.51
N LEU A 23 -8.30 11.17 8.88
CA LEU A 23 -7.73 12.34 9.58
C LEU A 23 -8.82 13.19 10.26
N SER A 24 -9.98 13.33 9.61
CA SER A 24 -11.13 14.04 10.17
C SER A 24 -11.69 13.35 11.42
N ILE A 25 -11.83 12.02 11.40
CA ILE A 25 -12.34 11.28 12.57
C ILE A 25 -11.34 11.34 13.73
N ILE A 26 -10.04 11.17 13.46
CA ILE A 26 -8.99 11.24 14.49
C ILE A 26 -8.93 12.63 15.11
N SER A 27 -9.11 13.70 14.32
CA SER A 27 -9.14 15.06 14.84
C SER A 27 -10.29 15.33 15.84
N ARG A 28 -11.35 14.52 15.79
CA ARG A 28 -12.54 14.62 16.65
C ARG A 28 -12.52 13.62 17.82
N SER A 29 -11.71 12.58 17.75
CA SER A 29 -11.64 11.54 18.79
C SER A 29 -10.77 11.99 19.96
N GLN A 30 -11.40 12.55 20.99
CA GLN A 30 -10.71 12.94 22.23
C GLN A 30 -10.50 11.78 23.23
N GLY A 31 -11.07 10.60 22.97
CA GLY A 31 -11.00 9.43 23.86
C GLY A 31 -9.98 8.35 23.45
N THR A 32 -9.33 8.48 22.29
CA THR A 32 -8.32 7.52 21.80
C THR A 32 -6.98 7.75 22.48
N SER A 33 -6.21 6.67 22.68
CA SER A 33 -4.84 6.73 23.19
C SER A 33 -3.93 7.55 22.26
N ALA A 34 -2.87 8.14 22.84
CA ALA A 34 -1.92 8.95 22.07
C ALA A 34 -1.26 8.14 20.94
N ASN A 35 -0.95 6.85 21.18
CA ASN A 35 -0.37 5.98 20.17
C ASN A 35 -1.33 5.71 19.01
N ASN A 36 -2.61 5.41 19.29
CA ASN A 36 -3.61 5.19 18.25
C ASN A 36 -3.83 6.44 17.40
N ARG A 37 -3.77 7.63 17.99
CA ARG A 37 -3.82 8.90 17.24
C ARG A 37 -2.64 9.06 16.29
N ILE A 38 -1.43 8.77 16.76
CA ILE A 38 -0.21 8.85 15.93
C ILE A 38 -0.30 7.86 14.76
N VAL A 39 -0.61 6.60 15.04
CA VAL A 39 -0.74 5.54 14.02
C VAL A 39 -1.83 5.89 13.02
N GLY A 40 -3.00 6.34 13.50
CA GLY A 40 -4.08 6.76 12.63
C GLY A 40 -3.72 7.97 11.76
N CYS A 41 -2.96 8.94 12.28
CA CYS A 41 -2.45 10.06 11.49
C CYS A 41 -1.44 9.60 10.44
N ILE A 42 -0.54 8.67 10.77
CA ILE A 42 0.41 8.08 9.81
C ILE A 42 -0.35 7.39 8.67
N LEU A 43 -1.29 6.50 9.01
CA LEU A 43 -2.10 5.77 8.02
C LEU A 43 -2.94 6.72 7.15
N GLY A 44 -3.57 7.72 7.76
CA GLY A 44 -4.34 8.74 7.03
C GLY A 44 -3.48 9.53 6.03
N TRP A 45 -2.27 9.93 6.41
CA TRP A 45 -1.36 10.64 5.52
C TRP A 45 -0.70 9.75 4.46
N ILE A 46 -0.47 8.46 4.74
CA ILE A 46 -0.06 7.49 3.71
C ILE A 46 -1.11 7.46 2.59
N LEU A 47 -2.39 7.31 2.94
CA LEU A 47 -3.49 7.30 1.97
C LEU A 47 -3.59 8.62 1.19
N VAL A 48 -3.43 9.78 1.86
CA VAL A 48 -3.44 11.08 1.16
C VAL A 48 -2.29 11.19 0.15
N PHE A 49 -1.07 10.79 0.50
CA PHE A 49 0.07 10.85 -0.41
C PHE A 49 -0.07 9.86 -1.58
N LEU A 50 -0.55 8.64 -1.33
CA LEU A 50 -0.85 7.67 -2.40
C LEU A 50 -1.94 8.21 -3.32
N GLY A 51 -3.05 8.70 -2.79
CA GLY A 51 -4.15 9.27 -3.58
C GLY A 51 -3.70 10.43 -4.46
N LEU A 52 -2.92 11.37 -3.92
CA LEU A 52 -2.35 12.48 -4.72
C LEU A 52 -1.37 11.98 -5.80
N SER A 53 -0.56 10.95 -5.50
CA SER A 53 0.34 10.33 -6.47
C SER A 53 -0.43 9.64 -7.61
N TYR A 54 -1.53 8.96 -7.29
CA TYR A 54 -2.40 8.32 -8.27
C TYR A 54 -3.16 9.35 -9.11
N ILE A 55 -3.60 10.49 -8.55
CA ILE A 55 -4.15 11.60 -9.36
C ILE A 55 -3.12 12.03 -10.42
N MET A 56 -1.87 12.22 -10.02
CA MET A 56 -0.80 12.59 -10.97
C MET A 56 -0.57 11.50 -12.02
N THR A 57 -0.63 10.23 -11.62
CA THR A 57 -0.53 9.09 -12.54
C THR A 57 -1.66 9.08 -13.57
N SER A 58 -2.91 9.30 -13.15
CA SER A 58 -4.06 9.41 -14.06
C SER A 58 -3.93 10.59 -15.04
N ILE A 59 -3.39 11.72 -14.59
CA ILE A 59 -3.11 12.87 -15.49
C ILE A 59 -2.09 12.48 -16.56
N LEU A 60 -1.07 11.70 -16.19
CA LEU A 60 -0.06 11.22 -17.13
C LEU A 60 -0.64 10.24 -18.14
N GLU A 61 -1.44 9.27 -17.69
CA GLU A 61 -2.15 8.31 -18.55
C GLU A 61 -3.05 9.01 -19.56
N PHE A 62 -3.85 9.97 -19.08
CA PHE A 62 -4.77 10.72 -19.92
C PHE A 62 -4.04 11.55 -20.99
N ARG A 63 -2.89 12.12 -20.64
CA ARG A 63 -2.18 13.08 -21.51
C ARG A 63 -1.21 12.42 -22.48
N TYR A 64 -0.54 11.35 -22.07
CA TYR A 64 0.55 10.72 -22.84
C TYR A 64 0.21 9.32 -23.36
N GLY A 65 -0.99 8.81 -23.08
CA GLY A 65 -1.38 7.43 -23.35
C GLY A 65 -0.98 6.50 -22.21
N ALA A 66 -1.57 5.30 -22.18
CA ALA A 66 -1.31 4.29 -21.15
C ALA A 66 0.20 4.17 -20.90
N LEU A 67 0.59 4.21 -19.62
CA LEU A 67 1.97 3.90 -19.24
C LEU A 67 2.34 2.56 -19.87
N ALA A 68 3.57 2.44 -20.36
CA ALA A 68 4.05 1.14 -20.80
C ALA A 68 3.90 0.13 -19.64
N ASP A 69 3.69 -1.15 -20.00
CA ASP A 69 3.57 -2.28 -19.08
C ASP A 69 4.53 -2.10 -17.89
N PHE A 70 4.07 -2.41 -16.67
CA PHE A 70 4.81 -2.21 -15.41
C PHE A 70 4.90 -0.77 -14.89
N SER A 71 3.90 0.09 -15.16
CA SER A 71 3.85 1.47 -14.64
C SER A 71 5.05 2.34 -15.04
N ALA A 72 5.75 1.94 -16.11
CA ALA A 72 6.93 2.62 -16.62
C ALA A 72 6.50 3.82 -17.45
N VAL A 73 6.84 5.02 -16.98
CA VAL A 73 6.64 6.24 -17.75
C VAL A 73 7.84 6.42 -18.68
N ASP A 74 7.58 6.55 -19.98
CA ASP A 74 8.58 6.98 -20.96
C ASP A 74 9.14 8.36 -20.55
N ARG A 75 10.34 8.40 -19.96
CA ARG A 75 10.91 9.65 -19.44
C ARG A 75 11.23 10.66 -20.55
N ASP A 76 11.40 10.23 -21.79
CA ASP A 76 11.64 11.16 -22.89
C ASP A 76 10.38 11.98 -23.22
N LYS A 77 9.19 11.43 -22.95
CA LYS A 77 7.91 12.12 -23.16
C LYS A 77 7.42 12.89 -21.94
N VAL A 78 7.79 12.42 -20.75
CA VAL A 78 7.10 12.82 -19.51
C VAL A 78 8.07 13.33 -18.43
N GLY A 79 9.37 13.13 -18.63
CA GLY A 79 10.44 13.68 -17.79
C GLY A 79 10.36 15.21 -17.74
N GLY A 80 10.67 15.78 -16.58
CA GLY A 80 10.57 17.23 -16.36
C GLY A 80 9.14 17.78 -16.23
N THR A 81 8.09 16.97 -16.44
CA THR A 81 6.71 17.44 -16.25
C THR A 81 6.33 17.54 -14.78
N PHE A 82 5.40 18.45 -14.49
CA PHE A 82 4.86 18.65 -13.13
C PHE A 82 4.28 17.36 -12.57
N ALA A 83 3.45 16.68 -13.35
CA ALA A 83 2.76 15.47 -12.91
C ALA A 83 3.73 14.31 -12.65
N PHE A 84 4.77 14.12 -13.47
CA PHE A 84 5.80 13.11 -13.22
C PHE A 84 6.59 13.40 -11.94
N THR A 85 7.02 14.64 -11.77
CA THR A 85 7.80 15.07 -10.61
C THR A 85 6.97 14.94 -9.32
N ALA A 86 5.73 15.44 -9.34
CA ALA A 86 4.82 15.37 -8.21
C ALA A 86 4.47 13.91 -7.85
N LYS A 87 4.14 13.06 -8.83
CA LYS A 87 3.87 11.62 -8.63
C LYS A 87 4.98 10.97 -7.81
N ASN A 88 6.23 11.08 -8.28
CA ASN A 88 7.35 10.37 -7.67
C ASN A 88 7.73 10.90 -6.28
N LEU A 89 7.63 12.22 -6.06
CA LEU A 89 7.93 12.84 -4.77
C LEU A 89 6.84 12.56 -3.71
N LEU A 90 5.57 12.50 -4.12
CA LEU A 90 4.45 12.10 -3.26
C LEU A 90 4.58 10.62 -2.87
N LEU A 91 4.93 9.76 -3.83
CA LEU A 91 5.18 8.34 -3.59
C LEU A 91 6.34 8.12 -2.60
N SER A 92 7.46 8.83 -2.79
CA SER A 92 8.61 8.80 -1.87
C SER A 92 8.22 9.21 -0.45
N SER A 93 7.35 10.22 -0.31
CA SER A 93 6.84 10.66 1.00
C SER A 93 5.91 9.63 1.65
N ALA A 94 5.10 8.93 0.87
CA ALA A 94 4.32 7.79 1.36
C ALA A 94 5.22 6.66 1.87
N TYR A 95 6.31 6.34 1.16
CA TYR A 95 7.28 5.34 1.61
C TYR A 95 7.95 5.72 2.92
N MET A 96 8.28 7.00 3.14
CA MET A 96 8.87 7.43 4.41
C MET A 96 7.94 7.17 5.60
N LEU A 97 6.63 7.37 5.42
CA LEU A 97 5.64 7.05 6.46
C LEU A 97 5.47 5.53 6.66
N MET A 98 5.44 4.75 5.57
CA MET A 98 5.36 3.29 5.65
C MET A 98 6.58 2.67 6.34
N VAL A 99 7.78 3.21 6.12
CA VAL A 99 9.01 2.79 6.79
C VAL A 99 8.94 3.00 8.31
N LEU A 100 8.27 4.07 8.76
CA LEU A 100 8.19 4.41 10.17
C LEU A 100 7.04 3.70 10.89
N LEU A 101 5.99 3.30 10.17
CA LEU A 101 4.81 2.64 10.74
C LEU A 101 5.15 1.44 11.68
N PRO A 102 6.08 0.53 11.33
CA PRO A 102 6.49 -0.60 12.18
C PRO A 102 7.03 -0.23 13.56
N PHE A 103 7.53 1.00 13.74
CA PHE A 103 8.07 1.46 15.02
C PHE A 103 7.00 1.93 16.00
N PHE A 104 5.79 2.23 15.49
CA PHE A 104 4.66 2.74 16.26
C PHE A 104 3.50 1.74 16.34
N PHE A 105 3.41 0.77 15.42
CA PHE A 105 2.32 -0.20 15.32
C PHE A 105 2.86 -1.63 15.11
N PRO A 106 2.33 -2.67 15.80
CA PRO A 106 1.10 -2.71 16.61
C PRO A 106 1.22 -2.09 18.01
N PHE A 107 2.43 -1.98 18.56
CA PHE A 107 2.71 -1.26 19.80
C PHE A 107 4.01 -0.48 19.63
N ARG A 108 4.14 0.60 20.40
CA ARG A 108 5.24 1.54 20.28
C ARG A 108 6.55 0.92 20.77
N LEU A 109 7.53 0.77 19.87
CA LEU A 109 8.87 0.28 20.23
C LEU A 109 9.75 1.38 20.82
N ILE A 110 9.61 2.59 20.28
CA ILE A 110 10.35 3.77 20.72
C ILE A 110 9.40 4.57 21.60
N ASN A 111 9.62 4.56 22.91
CA ASN A 111 8.80 5.28 23.87
C ASN A 111 9.69 6.28 24.63
N ARG A 112 10.02 7.40 23.97
CA ARG A 112 10.85 8.48 24.52
C ARG A 112 10.17 9.80 24.26
N GLU A 113 10.36 10.79 25.14
CA GLU A 113 9.73 12.12 24.99
C GLU A 113 9.97 12.81 23.63
N TRP A 114 11.07 12.46 22.94
CA TRP A 114 11.51 13.03 21.66
C TRP A 114 11.10 12.23 20.43
N ASP A 115 10.48 11.07 20.58
CA ASP A 115 10.19 10.16 19.47
C ASP A 115 9.20 10.74 18.44
N LEU A 116 8.24 11.57 18.87
CA LEU A 116 7.29 12.26 18.02
C LEU A 116 8.01 13.33 17.18
N TRP A 117 8.91 14.08 17.80
CA TRP A 117 9.76 15.04 17.10
C TRP A 117 10.71 14.34 16.14
N PHE A 118 11.25 13.19 16.53
CA PHE A 118 12.08 12.36 15.67
C PHE A 118 11.30 11.84 14.46
N LEU A 119 10.04 11.40 14.63
CA LEU A 119 9.16 11.04 13.53
C LEU A 119 8.92 12.24 12.61
N LEU A 120 8.40 13.34 13.13
CA LEU A 120 7.99 14.49 12.32
C LEU A 120 9.19 15.14 11.61
N ALA A 121 10.26 15.43 12.35
CA ALA A 121 11.47 16.03 11.79
C ALA A 121 12.20 15.04 10.88
N GLY A 122 12.24 13.75 11.24
CA GLY A 122 12.85 12.69 10.45
C GLY A 122 12.19 12.57 9.08
N VAL A 123 10.86 12.55 9.01
CA VAL A 123 10.14 12.53 7.72
C VAL A 123 10.39 13.80 6.93
N CYS A 124 10.30 14.99 7.54
CA CYS A 124 10.56 16.24 6.82
C CYS A 124 11.98 16.30 6.24
N VAL A 125 12.99 15.93 7.02
CA VAL A 125 14.39 15.91 6.57
C VAL A 125 14.59 14.86 5.49
N ALA A 126 14.05 13.65 5.67
CA ALA A 126 14.14 12.59 4.66
C ALA A 126 13.46 13.01 3.35
N CYS A 127 12.22 13.53 3.40
CA CYS A 127 11.51 14.06 2.23
C CYS A 127 12.34 15.15 1.54
N ALA A 128 12.94 16.10 2.28
CA ALA A 128 13.76 17.15 1.69
C ALA A 128 15.04 16.59 1.02
N VAL A 129 15.73 15.66 1.68
CA VAL A 129 16.95 15.01 1.16
C VAL A 129 16.65 14.19 -0.09
N PHE A 130 15.63 13.32 -0.05
CA PHE A 130 15.24 12.52 -1.21
C PHE A 130 14.70 13.40 -2.34
N THR A 131 13.94 14.45 -2.04
CA THR A 131 13.51 15.42 -3.06
C THR A 131 14.73 16.05 -3.74
N ALA A 132 15.71 16.55 -2.98
CA ALA A 132 16.93 17.11 -3.55
C ALA A 132 17.70 16.09 -4.38
N MET A 133 17.88 14.86 -3.87
CA MET A 133 18.55 13.78 -4.58
C MET A 133 17.86 13.43 -5.90
N HIS A 134 16.54 13.23 -5.88
CA HIS A 134 15.76 12.86 -7.07
C HIS A 134 15.81 13.96 -8.13
N LEU A 135 15.70 15.23 -7.74
CA LEU A 135 15.74 16.34 -8.70
C LEU A 135 17.14 16.56 -9.27
N MET A 136 18.19 16.50 -8.44
CA MET A 136 19.58 16.69 -8.90
C MET A 136 20.06 15.55 -9.81
N THR A 137 19.51 14.35 -9.65
CA THR A 137 19.88 13.16 -10.42
C THR A 137 18.90 12.85 -11.54
N ASN A 138 17.94 13.75 -11.82
CA ASN A 138 16.86 13.54 -12.77
C ASN A 138 16.17 12.17 -12.60
N PHE A 139 15.91 11.80 -11.34
CA PHE A 139 15.30 10.54 -10.92
C PHE A 139 16.09 9.28 -11.31
N GLU A 140 17.38 9.36 -11.66
CA GLU A 140 18.22 8.19 -11.97
C GLU A 140 18.39 7.24 -10.78
N HIS A 141 18.42 7.80 -9.56
CA HIS A 141 18.49 7.08 -8.29
C HIS A 141 17.13 6.93 -7.60
N PHE A 142 16.02 7.05 -8.36
CA PHE A 142 14.70 6.73 -7.84
C PHE A 142 14.67 5.27 -7.34
N GLN A 143 13.90 4.97 -6.29
CA GLN A 143 13.86 3.67 -5.59
C GLN A 143 15.00 3.36 -4.61
N VAL A 144 16.05 4.19 -4.47
CA VAL A 144 17.08 4.00 -3.42
C VAL A 144 16.49 4.06 -2.01
N GLU A 145 15.43 4.84 -1.82
CA GLU A 145 14.66 4.89 -0.58
C GLU A 145 14.08 3.54 -0.13
N ASN A 146 13.98 2.55 -1.04
CA ASN A 146 13.51 1.21 -0.67
C ASN A 146 14.41 0.48 0.33
N PHE A 147 15.70 0.84 0.40
CA PHE A 147 16.59 0.30 1.43
C PHE A 147 16.13 0.65 2.86
N LEU A 148 15.37 1.74 3.01
CA LEU A 148 14.85 2.16 4.31
C LEU A 148 13.75 1.24 4.83
N PHE A 149 13.18 0.35 4.02
CA PHE A 149 12.23 -0.67 4.50
C PHE A 149 12.90 -1.78 5.32
N ILE A 150 14.23 -1.97 5.22
CA ILE A 150 14.93 -3.08 5.89
C ILE A 150 14.71 -3.08 7.42
N PRO A 151 14.92 -1.96 8.17
CA PRO A 151 14.74 -1.97 9.61
C PRO A 151 13.29 -2.27 10.03
N GLY A 152 12.31 -1.65 9.36
CA GLY A 152 10.90 -1.87 9.64
C GLY A 152 10.48 -3.31 9.34
N TYR A 153 10.97 -3.89 8.24
CA TYR A 153 10.76 -5.29 7.90
C TYR A 153 11.31 -6.23 8.98
N VAL A 154 12.56 -6.03 9.41
CA VAL A 154 13.20 -6.88 10.43
C VAL A 154 12.41 -6.86 11.73
N VAL A 155 11.89 -5.69 12.10
CA VAL A 155 11.00 -5.53 13.26
C VAL A 155 9.73 -6.35 13.10
N LEU A 156 8.98 -6.15 12.00
CA LEU A 156 7.70 -6.82 11.79
C LEU A 156 7.85 -8.34 11.70
N ILE A 157 8.84 -8.83 10.95
CA ILE A 157 9.03 -10.27 10.78
C ILE A 157 9.43 -10.94 12.10
N SER A 158 10.27 -10.27 12.89
CA SER A 158 10.69 -10.77 14.21
C SER A 158 9.52 -10.79 15.19
N MET A 159 8.67 -9.77 15.16
CA MET A 159 7.44 -9.74 15.95
C MET A 159 6.50 -10.89 15.54
N TYR A 160 6.24 -11.05 14.25
CA TYR A 160 5.38 -12.11 13.74
C TYR A 160 5.85 -13.50 14.21
N ILE A 161 7.13 -13.83 13.99
CA ILE A 161 7.72 -15.10 14.40
C ILE A 161 7.68 -15.28 15.91
N ARG A 162 7.97 -14.23 16.69
CA ARG A 162 7.93 -14.32 18.15
C ARG A 162 6.51 -14.65 18.62
N PHE A 163 5.51 -13.92 18.14
CA PHE A 163 4.14 -14.05 18.62
C PHE A 163 3.48 -15.36 18.19
N ILE A 164 3.76 -15.86 16.99
CA ILE A 164 3.23 -17.16 16.54
C ILE A 164 3.83 -18.33 17.33
N ILE A 165 5.13 -18.25 17.68
CA ILE A 165 5.80 -19.28 18.48
C ILE A 165 5.27 -19.25 19.92
N THR A 166 5.11 -18.07 20.51
CA THR A 166 4.58 -17.95 21.87
C THR A 166 3.11 -18.35 21.95
N GLU A 167 2.29 -17.99 20.94
CA GLU A 167 0.90 -18.47 20.82
C GLU A 167 0.87 -20.01 20.82
N ALA A 168 1.67 -20.65 19.96
CA ALA A 168 1.69 -22.10 19.84
C ALA A 168 2.25 -22.82 21.09
N ARG A 169 3.07 -22.13 21.91
CA ARG A 169 3.65 -22.68 23.14
C ARG A 169 2.71 -22.53 24.34
N ASP A 170 2.16 -21.33 24.51
CA ASP A 170 1.43 -20.93 25.72
C ASP A 170 -0.10 -21.02 25.52
N ASN A 171 -0.56 -21.29 24.29
CA ASN A 171 -1.95 -21.41 23.87
C ASN A 171 -2.81 -20.18 24.23
N ASP A 172 -2.19 -18.99 24.20
CA ASP A 172 -2.83 -17.71 24.48
C ASP A 172 -3.36 -17.04 23.19
N GLU A 173 -4.69 -16.98 23.07
CA GLU A 173 -5.38 -16.36 21.93
C GLU A 173 -5.15 -14.84 21.82
N ARG A 174 -4.68 -14.16 22.88
CA ARG A 174 -4.36 -12.73 22.80
C ARG A 174 -3.15 -12.48 21.92
N LEU A 175 -2.13 -13.34 22.01
CA LEU A 175 -0.91 -13.26 21.20
C LEU A 175 -1.20 -13.50 19.71
N ARG A 176 -2.21 -14.32 19.42
CA ARG A 176 -2.73 -14.53 18.06
C ARG A 176 -3.14 -13.21 17.43
N LYS A 177 -3.86 -12.35 18.15
CA LYS A 177 -4.31 -11.05 17.63
C LYS A 177 -3.13 -10.19 17.20
N VAL A 178 -2.07 -10.13 18.01
CA VAL A 178 -0.85 -9.37 17.68
C VAL A 178 -0.17 -9.93 16.44
N SER A 179 -0.02 -11.26 16.32
CA SER A 179 0.58 -11.88 15.13
C SER A 179 -0.22 -11.57 13.85
N VAL A 180 -1.55 -11.58 13.92
CA VAL A 180 -2.44 -11.28 12.80
C VAL A 180 -2.31 -9.81 12.39
N VAL A 181 -2.29 -8.88 13.35
CA VAL A 181 -2.08 -7.45 13.07
C VAL A 181 -0.75 -7.23 12.34
N VAL A 182 0.33 -7.79 12.87
CA VAL A 182 1.67 -7.65 12.29
C VAL A 182 1.71 -8.23 10.87
N GLY A 183 1.08 -9.39 10.67
CA GLY A 183 0.94 -10.00 9.36
C GLY A 183 0.14 -9.14 8.38
N LEU A 184 -0.96 -8.53 8.83
CA LEU A 184 -1.74 -7.58 8.02
C LEU A 184 -0.90 -6.35 7.65
N VAL A 185 -0.12 -5.78 8.58
CA VAL A 185 0.77 -4.64 8.28
C VAL A 185 1.84 -5.02 7.26
N LEU A 186 2.42 -6.21 7.38
CA LEU A 186 3.36 -6.75 6.38
C LEU A 186 2.71 -6.83 5.00
N ILE A 187 1.48 -7.34 4.91
CA ILE A 187 0.73 -7.41 3.65
C ILE A 187 0.38 -5.99 3.15
N GLY A 188 0.02 -5.06 4.04
CA GLY A 188 -0.29 -3.68 3.64
C GLY A 188 0.91 -2.91 3.07
N ILE A 189 2.12 -3.16 3.58
CA ILE A 189 3.35 -2.50 3.09
C ILE A 189 3.95 -3.23 1.88
N HIS A 190 3.94 -4.56 1.90
CA HIS A 190 4.67 -5.39 0.93
C HIS A 190 3.77 -6.24 0.02
N GLY A 191 2.45 -6.11 0.09
CA GLY A 191 1.49 -7.00 -0.58
C GLY A 191 1.71 -7.14 -2.09
N GLU A 192 1.99 -6.04 -2.78
CA GLU A 192 2.38 -6.06 -4.20
C GLU A 192 3.63 -6.93 -4.41
N THR A 193 4.69 -6.67 -3.65
CA THR A 193 5.94 -7.43 -3.78
C THR A 193 5.82 -8.89 -3.32
N MET A 194 4.79 -9.23 -2.54
CA MET A 194 4.50 -10.60 -2.13
C MET A 194 3.92 -11.44 -3.28
N THR A 195 3.25 -10.85 -4.28
CA THR A 195 2.74 -11.62 -5.43
C THR A 195 3.88 -12.08 -6.33
N TYR A 196 4.98 -11.34 -6.41
CA TYR A 196 6.17 -11.72 -7.18
C TYR A 196 7.13 -12.68 -6.45
N TRP A 197 6.68 -13.33 -5.36
CA TRP A 197 7.59 -14.13 -4.53
C TRP A 197 8.28 -15.25 -5.31
N LEU A 198 7.56 -15.95 -6.18
CA LEU A 198 8.11 -17.07 -6.95
C LEU A 198 9.10 -16.57 -8.00
N SER A 199 8.74 -15.50 -8.72
CA SER A 199 9.60 -14.86 -9.72
C SER A 199 10.90 -14.31 -9.10
N GLN A 200 10.84 -13.82 -7.87
CA GLN A 200 12.02 -13.39 -7.13
C GLN A 200 12.90 -14.57 -6.68
N VAL A 201 12.29 -15.64 -6.16
CA VAL A 201 13.02 -16.86 -5.76
C VAL A 201 13.75 -17.49 -6.94
N LEU A 202 13.12 -17.49 -8.11
CA LEU A 202 13.70 -17.97 -9.37
C LEU A 202 14.66 -16.98 -10.03
N SER A 203 14.83 -15.78 -9.46
CA SER A 203 15.64 -14.68 -10.02
C SER A 203 15.24 -14.28 -11.45
N ILE A 204 13.96 -14.44 -11.79
CA ILE A 204 13.41 -14.11 -13.10
C ILE A 204 13.09 -12.62 -13.21
N ASN A 205 12.77 -11.96 -12.09
CA ASN A 205 12.44 -10.53 -12.05
C ASN A 205 13.53 -9.64 -12.67
N ASP A 206 14.80 -10.04 -12.57
CA ASP A 206 15.91 -9.30 -13.19
C ASP A 206 15.77 -9.20 -14.71
N LEU A 207 15.24 -10.23 -15.38
CA LEU A 207 14.99 -10.23 -16.82
C LEU A 207 13.83 -9.31 -17.20
N PHE A 208 12.84 -9.16 -16.32
CA PHE A 208 11.75 -8.21 -16.53
C PHE A 208 12.22 -6.76 -16.36
N PHE A 209 13.04 -6.47 -15.35
CA PHE A 209 13.60 -5.12 -15.14
C PHE A 209 14.56 -4.69 -16.24
N GLN A 210 15.42 -5.60 -16.67
CA GLN A 210 16.35 -5.31 -17.75
C GLN A 210 15.58 -5.06 -19.07
N ARG A 211 14.50 -5.81 -19.34
CA ARG A 211 13.62 -5.54 -20.50
C ARG A 211 12.99 -4.16 -20.39
N GLN A 212 12.46 -3.81 -19.23
CA GLN A 212 11.88 -2.49 -18.98
C GLN A 212 12.91 -1.37 -19.23
N SER A 213 14.15 -1.57 -18.80
CA SER A 213 15.26 -0.63 -19.03
C SER A 213 15.55 -0.44 -20.53
N ILE A 214 15.54 -1.53 -21.31
CA ILE A 214 15.73 -1.48 -22.77
C ILE A 214 14.56 -0.78 -23.46
N GLN A 215 13.31 -1.16 -23.12
CA GLN A 215 12.10 -0.58 -23.73
C GLN A 215 11.97 0.92 -23.47
N SER A 216 12.38 1.36 -22.28
CA SER A 216 12.32 2.78 -21.89
C SER A 216 13.56 3.57 -22.27
N GLY A 217 14.60 2.94 -22.82
CA GLY A 217 15.88 3.61 -23.11
C GLY A 217 16.60 4.13 -21.86
N LEU A 218 16.24 3.63 -20.67
CA LEU A 218 16.72 4.15 -19.39
C LEU A 218 17.88 3.34 -18.85
N SER A 219 18.97 4.02 -18.50
CA SER A 219 20.02 3.46 -17.64
C SER A 219 19.59 3.58 -16.18
N ILE A 220 18.98 2.53 -15.62
CA ILE A 220 18.72 2.45 -14.19
C ILE A 220 20.07 2.31 -13.48
N SER A 221 20.35 3.22 -12.54
CA SER A 221 21.56 3.15 -11.73
C SER A 221 21.61 1.86 -10.90
N ALA A 222 22.82 1.36 -10.62
CA ALA A 222 23.00 0.18 -9.77
C ALA A 222 22.35 0.34 -8.38
N ALA A 223 22.33 1.57 -7.85
CA ALA A 223 21.69 1.89 -6.58
C ALA A 223 20.15 1.77 -6.66
N ALA A 224 19.53 2.29 -7.72
CA ALA A 224 18.08 2.15 -7.95
C ALA A 224 17.69 0.68 -8.15
N TRP A 225 18.46 -0.07 -8.95
CA TRP A 225 18.26 -1.50 -9.14
C TRP A 225 18.37 -2.28 -7.82
N GLY A 226 19.39 -1.98 -7.00
CA GLY A 226 19.54 -2.58 -5.68
C GLY A 226 18.38 -2.28 -4.74
N GLY A 227 17.82 -1.07 -4.79
CA GLY A 227 16.65 -0.68 -4.01
C GLY A 227 15.38 -1.45 -4.40
N ILE A 228 15.11 -1.58 -5.70
CA ILE A 228 13.99 -2.37 -6.23
C ILE A 228 14.14 -3.85 -5.82
N ASN A 229 15.31 -4.44 -6.06
CA ASN A 229 15.58 -5.83 -5.72
C ASN A 229 15.48 -6.09 -4.22
N THR A 230 15.90 -5.13 -3.40
CA THR A 230 15.72 -5.20 -1.94
C THR A 230 14.24 -5.29 -1.61
N ARG A 231 13.39 -4.39 -2.13
CA ARG A 231 11.96 -4.39 -1.82
C ARG A 231 11.27 -5.69 -2.25
N LEU A 232 11.58 -6.20 -3.44
CA LEU A 232 11.06 -7.49 -3.92
C LEU A 232 11.52 -8.65 -3.04
N THR A 233 12.79 -8.67 -2.64
CA THR A 233 13.34 -9.70 -1.75
C THR A 233 12.67 -9.66 -0.38
N LEU A 234 12.43 -8.47 0.19
CA LEU A 234 11.69 -8.31 1.44
C LEU A 234 10.25 -8.85 1.30
N GLY A 235 9.55 -8.53 0.21
CA GLY A 235 8.20 -9.04 -0.07
C GLY A 235 8.16 -10.57 -0.22
N ALA A 236 9.06 -11.12 -1.03
CA ALA A 236 9.17 -12.57 -1.26
C ALA A 236 9.46 -13.34 0.03
N THR A 237 10.44 -12.88 0.81
CA THR A 237 10.78 -13.49 2.09
C THR A 237 9.67 -13.34 3.13
N ALA A 238 8.98 -12.19 3.18
CA ALA A 238 7.79 -12.04 4.02
C ALA A 238 6.73 -13.10 3.69
N MET A 239 6.42 -13.27 2.40
CA MET A 239 5.40 -14.22 1.95
C MET A 239 5.77 -15.66 2.31
N LEU A 240 7.03 -16.06 2.12
CA LEU A 240 7.52 -17.39 2.51
C LEU A 240 7.43 -17.62 4.02
N VAL A 241 7.81 -16.63 4.83
CA VAL A 241 7.74 -16.73 6.29
C VAL A 241 6.29 -16.77 6.78
N LEU A 242 5.41 -15.92 6.25
CA LEU A 242 3.99 -15.92 6.58
C LEU A 242 3.35 -17.26 6.20
N CYS A 243 3.60 -17.77 4.99
CA CYS A 243 3.06 -19.06 4.55
C CYS A 243 3.56 -20.22 5.43
N ALA A 244 4.86 -20.28 5.72
CA ALA A 244 5.42 -21.30 6.59
C ALA A 244 4.89 -21.20 8.03
N GLY A 245 4.79 -19.98 8.56
CA GLY A 245 4.24 -19.69 9.88
C GLY A 245 2.77 -20.10 9.99
N GLU A 246 1.93 -19.70 9.04
CA GLU A 246 0.52 -20.05 9.00
C GLU A 246 0.27 -21.54 8.77
N ALA A 247 1.09 -22.20 7.95
CA ALA A 247 1.04 -23.66 7.78
C ALA A 247 1.33 -24.34 9.12
N TRP A 248 2.44 -23.98 9.77
CA TRP A 248 2.82 -24.51 11.08
C TRP A 248 1.74 -24.27 12.13
N ARG A 249 1.20 -23.05 12.21
CA ARG A 249 0.11 -22.71 13.15
C ARG A 249 -1.15 -23.52 12.86
N SER A 250 -1.50 -23.70 11.59
CA SER A 250 -2.66 -24.50 11.20
C SER A 250 -2.52 -25.96 11.64
N PHE A 251 -1.31 -26.51 11.64
CA PHE A 251 -1.06 -27.86 12.16
C PHE A 251 -1.12 -27.95 13.70
N LYS A 252 -0.80 -26.87 14.43
CA LYS A 252 -0.70 -26.89 15.90
C LYS A 252 -1.95 -26.43 16.64
N VAL A 253 -2.53 -25.33 16.21
CA VAL A 253 -3.63 -24.62 16.89
C VAL A 253 -4.91 -24.67 16.07
N GLY A 254 -4.78 -24.68 14.74
CA GLY A 254 -5.90 -24.75 13.79
C GLY A 254 -5.91 -23.60 12.79
N LEU A 255 -6.78 -23.71 11.79
CA LEU A 255 -6.85 -22.77 10.68
C LEU A 255 -7.46 -21.43 11.13
N SER A 256 -6.82 -20.33 10.74
CA SER A 256 -7.31 -18.97 11.01
C SER A 256 -7.79 -18.30 9.72
N PRO A 257 -8.74 -17.35 9.78
CA PRO A 257 -9.13 -16.55 8.61
C PRO A 257 -7.93 -15.84 7.96
N PHE A 258 -7.00 -15.35 8.78
CA PHE A 258 -5.76 -14.75 8.32
C PHE A 258 -4.84 -15.76 7.60
N GLY A 259 -4.78 -17.00 8.08
CA GLY A 259 -4.06 -18.09 7.42
C GLY A 259 -4.64 -18.40 6.05
N VAL A 260 -5.98 -18.47 5.93
CA VAL A 260 -6.66 -18.64 4.64
C VAL A 260 -6.28 -17.51 3.67
N LEU A 261 -6.34 -16.26 4.13
CA LEU A 261 -5.93 -15.10 3.34
C LEU A 261 -4.47 -15.22 2.86
N THR A 262 -3.57 -15.58 3.77
CA THR A 262 -2.14 -15.76 3.47
C THR A 262 -1.93 -16.84 2.42
N PHE A 263 -2.63 -17.98 2.50
CA PHE A 263 -2.55 -19.04 1.49
C PHE A 263 -3.12 -18.62 0.15
N ILE A 264 -4.19 -17.83 0.11
CA ILE A 264 -4.75 -17.28 -1.14
C ILE A 264 -3.70 -16.40 -1.82
N ILE A 265 -3.08 -15.46 -1.10
CA ILE A 265 -2.04 -14.58 -1.65
C ILE A 265 -0.83 -15.40 -2.12
N PHE A 266 -0.44 -16.43 -1.36
CA PHE A 266 0.63 -17.34 -1.75
C PHE A 266 0.35 -18.06 -3.08
N ILE A 267 -0.88 -18.58 -3.25
CA ILE A 267 -1.33 -19.25 -4.49
C ILE A 267 -1.36 -18.25 -5.65
N ILE A 268 -1.89 -17.04 -5.44
CA ILE A 268 -1.89 -15.99 -6.46
C ILE A 268 -0.47 -15.71 -6.93
N GLY A 269 0.48 -15.56 -6.00
CA GLY A 269 1.88 -15.32 -6.36
C GLY A 269 2.57 -16.53 -7.02
N PHE A 270 2.14 -17.75 -6.68
CA PHE A 270 2.59 -18.96 -7.36
C PHE A 270 2.12 -18.97 -8.83
N VAL A 271 0.86 -18.65 -9.09
CA VAL A 271 0.32 -18.55 -10.46
C VAL A 271 0.98 -17.41 -11.22
N ALA A 272 1.22 -16.25 -10.57
CA ALA A 272 1.93 -15.13 -11.16
C ALA A 272 3.35 -15.54 -11.61
N GLY A 273 4.11 -16.25 -10.77
CA GLY A 273 5.44 -16.72 -11.19
C GLY A 273 5.42 -17.77 -12.30
N LEU A 274 4.37 -18.59 -12.40
CA LEU A 274 4.19 -19.47 -13.57
C LEU A 274 3.83 -18.68 -14.83
N ALA A 275 3.03 -17.62 -14.71
CA ALA A 275 2.72 -16.73 -15.82
C ALA A 275 3.99 -16.01 -16.32
N ASP A 276 4.84 -15.52 -15.40
CA ASP A 276 6.12 -14.89 -15.72
C ASP A 276 7.06 -15.87 -16.44
N LEU A 277 7.12 -17.12 -15.97
CA LEU A 277 7.86 -18.19 -16.64
C LEU A 277 7.37 -18.45 -18.07
N ALA A 278 6.05 -18.42 -18.29
CA ALA A 278 5.45 -18.71 -19.59
C ALA A 278 5.74 -17.63 -20.65
N VAL A 279 5.99 -16.39 -20.23
CA VAL A 279 6.32 -15.27 -21.12
C VAL A 279 7.81 -14.97 -21.21
N LEU A 280 8.68 -15.81 -20.64
CA LEU A 280 10.13 -15.59 -20.64
C LEU A 280 10.73 -15.42 -22.04
N ASP A 281 10.24 -16.16 -23.03
CA ASP A 281 10.70 -16.04 -24.41
C ASP A 281 10.35 -14.66 -25.00
N VAL A 282 9.13 -14.18 -24.72
CA VAL A 282 8.70 -12.82 -25.06
C VAL A 282 9.57 -11.81 -24.34
N VAL A 283 9.91 -12.02 -23.07
CA VAL A 283 10.80 -11.11 -22.33
C VAL A 283 12.18 -11.02 -22.97
N ARG A 284 12.77 -12.17 -23.34
CA ARG A 284 14.09 -12.29 -23.97
C ARG A 284 14.15 -11.71 -25.38
N SER A 285 13.04 -11.69 -26.13
CA SER A 285 12.99 -11.10 -27.48
C SER A 285 13.51 -9.66 -27.52
N CYS A 286 13.31 -8.88 -26.45
CA CYS A 286 13.74 -7.48 -26.37
C CYS A 286 15.27 -7.30 -26.32
N TYR A 287 16.01 -8.35 -25.94
CA TYR A 287 17.48 -8.37 -25.93
C TYR A 287 18.05 -8.94 -27.21
N GLU A 288 17.42 -10.02 -27.69
CA GLU A 288 17.96 -10.83 -28.78
C GLU A 288 17.56 -10.28 -30.16
N THR A 289 16.37 -9.69 -30.26
CA THR A 289 15.81 -9.21 -31.53
C THR A 289 15.09 -7.86 -31.36
N GLN A 290 13.78 -7.87 -31.16
CA GLN A 290 12.91 -6.72 -30.98
C GLN A 290 11.94 -6.99 -29.84
N CYS A 291 11.51 -5.95 -29.13
CA CYS A 291 10.62 -6.10 -27.98
C CYS A 291 9.20 -6.47 -28.44
N GLU A 292 8.88 -7.76 -28.46
CA GLU A 292 7.55 -8.27 -28.78
C GLU A 292 6.52 -7.89 -27.71
N ALA A 293 5.27 -7.59 -28.08
CA ALA A 293 4.23 -7.25 -27.11
C ALA A 293 3.84 -8.45 -26.24
N PHE A 294 3.46 -8.21 -24.99
CA PHE A 294 2.95 -9.27 -24.13
C PHE A 294 1.63 -9.84 -24.66
N PRO A 295 1.36 -11.14 -24.44
CA PRO A 295 0.05 -11.70 -24.70
C PRO A 295 -1.02 -10.98 -23.87
N VAL A 296 -2.18 -10.69 -24.47
CA VAL A 296 -3.30 -10.01 -23.79
C VAL A 296 -3.68 -10.69 -22.48
N ALA A 297 -3.64 -12.02 -22.43
CA ALA A 297 -3.92 -12.78 -21.21
C ALA A 297 -2.91 -12.53 -20.08
N TYR A 298 -1.64 -12.25 -20.41
CA TYR A 298 -0.62 -11.90 -19.41
C TYR A 298 -0.87 -10.50 -18.86
N THR A 299 -1.17 -9.52 -19.72
CA THR A 299 -1.50 -8.15 -19.30
C THR A 299 -2.73 -8.14 -18.38
N ILE A 300 -3.83 -8.82 -18.75
CA ILE A 300 -5.02 -8.93 -17.90
C ILE A 300 -4.69 -9.58 -16.54
N TRP A 301 -3.87 -10.63 -16.54
CA TRP A 301 -3.46 -11.27 -15.29
C TRP A 301 -2.61 -10.36 -14.41
N TYR A 302 -1.69 -9.60 -15.00
CA TYR A 302 -0.85 -8.63 -14.32
C TYR A 302 -1.69 -7.50 -13.69
N ASP A 303 -2.61 -6.92 -14.47
CA ASP A 303 -3.50 -5.86 -14.00
C ASP A 303 -4.36 -6.36 -12.83
N PHE A 304 -4.85 -7.60 -12.92
CA PHE A 304 -5.59 -8.22 -11.82
C PHE A 304 -4.75 -8.43 -10.56
N THR A 305 -3.54 -8.97 -10.70
CA THR A 305 -2.78 -9.46 -9.55
C THR A 305 -1.96 -8.38 -8.85
N SER A 306 -1.49 -7.39 -9.61
CA SER A 306 -0.56 -6.38 -9.10
C SER A 306 -1.21 -5.00 -9.02
N GLU A 307 -1.89 -4.55 -10.07
CA GLU A 307 -2.55 -3.25 -10.05
C GLU A 307 -3.74 -3.24 -9.09
N ALA A 308 -4.63 -4.23 -9.16
CA ALA A 308 -5.76 -4.29 -8.23
C ALA A 308 -5.33 -4.41 -6.76
N LEU A 309 -4.21 -5.08 -6.49
CA LEU A 309 -3.69 -5.24 -5.13
C LEU A 309 -3.11 -3.93 -4.60
N VAL A 310 -2.31 -3.22 -5.40
CA VAL A 310 -1.75 -1.91 -5.02
C VAL A 310 -2.86 -0.86 -4.87
N TYR A 311 -3.75 -0.78 -5.84
CA TYR A 311 -4.71 0.32 -5.96
C TYR A 311 -5.94 0.16 -5.08
N LEU A 312 -6.33 -1.07 -4.73
CA LEU A 312 -7.58 -1.31 -4.02
C LEU A 312 -7.39 -2.10 -2.74
N TYR A 313 -6.62 -3.18 -2.79
CA TYR A 313 -6.46 -4.04 -1.62
C TYR A 313 -5.73 -3.33 -0.47
N THR A 314 -4.68 -2.55 -0.78
CA THR A 314 -3.90 -1.78 0.20
C THR A 314 -4.76 -0.78 1.01
N PRO A 315 -5.55 0.13 0.39
CA PRO A 315 -6.42 1.03 1.15
C PRO A 315 -7.48 0.30 1.97
N ILE A 316 -8.07 -0.77 1.43
CA ILE A 316 -9.06 -1.58 2.14
C ILE A 316 -8.44 -2.22 3.39
N LEU A 317 -7.22 -2.74 3.27
CA LEU A 317 -6.53 -3.37 4.38
C LEU A 317 -6.15 -2.35 5.47
N PHE A 318 -5.64 -1.17 5.10
CA PHE A 318 -5.38 -0.11 6.08
C PHE A 318 -6.66 0.36 6.77
N MET A 319 -7.77 0.42 6.03
CA MET A 319 -9.07 0.76 6.61
C MET A 319 -9.55 -0.33 7.57
N PHE A 320 -9.43 -1.60 7.19
CA PHE A 320 -9.73 -2.72 8.07
C PHE A 320 -8.92 -2.63 9.36
N ILE A 321 -7.61 -2.34 9.27
CA ILE A 321 -6.75 -2.15 10.44
C ILE A 321 -7.27 -1.01 11.33
N LEU A 322 -7.65 0.13 10.74
CA LEU A 322 -8.11 1.31 11.48
C LEU A 322 -9.41 1.07 12.27
N LEU A 323 -10.38 0.36 11.69
CA LEU A 323 -11.69 0.09 12.32
C LEU A 323 -11.65 -1.12 13.24
N HIS A 324 -11.12 -2.24 12.77
CA HIS A 324 -11.21 -3.51 13.50
C HIS A 324 -10.39 -3.48 14.79
N TYR A 325 -9.32 -2.68 14.83
CA TYR A 325 -8.42 -2.58 15.98
C TYR A 325 -8.61 -1.34 16.85
N ASP A 326 -9.75 -0.66 16.71
CA ASP A 326 -10.15 0.52 17.52
C ASP A 326 -9.08 1.63 17.55
N ILE A 327 -8.36 1.80 16.44
CA ILE A 327 -7.42 2.92 16.26
C ILE A 327 -8.22 4.23 16.18
N VAL A 328 -9.40 4.15 15.58
CA VAL A 328 -10.35 5.24 15.45
C VAL A 328 -11.56 4.96 16.34
N ASP A 329 -11.95 5.92 17.19
CA ASP A 329 -13.13 5.79 18.07
C ASP A 329 -14.42 5.66 17.24
N THR A 330 -14.89 4.42 17.15
CA THR A 330 -16.10 4.04 16.42
C THR A 330 -17.39 4.14 17.23
N LYS A 331 -17.27 4.33 18.56
CA LYS A 331 -18.41 4.26 19.50
C LYS A 331 -19.15 5.60 19.64
N ARG A 332 -18.52 6.72 19.29
CA ARG A 332 -19.17 8.04 19.29
C ARG A 332 -20.17 8.21 18.15
N GLU A 333 -21.37 8.71 18.48
CA GLU A 333 -22.44 8.98 17.51
C GLU A 333 -22.02 9.98 16.43
N GLU A 334 -21.17 10.95 16.78
CA GLU A 334 -20.66 11.99 15.87
C GLU A 334 -19.77 11.44 14.74
N ASN A 335 -19.10 10.30 15.00
CA ASN A 335 -18.23 9.63 14.05
C ASN A 335 -18.97 8.57 13.23
N ARG A 336 -20.16 8.14 13.68
CA ARG A 336 -20.95 7.09 13.05
C ARG A 336 -21.29 7.42 11.60
N TRP A 337 -21.57 8.69 11.28
CA TRP A 337 -21.84 9.12 9.92
C TRP A 337 -20.62 9.05 8.99
N LEU A 338 -19.42 9.42 9.47
CA LEU A 338 -18.19 9.31 8.67
C LEU A 338 -17.77 7.85 8.47
N ILE A 339 -17.88 7.02 9.51
CA ILE A 339 -17.63 5.57 9.42
C ILE A 339 -18.59 4.92 8.43
N ARG A 340 -19.86 5.35 8.45
CA ARG A 340 -20.87 4.92 7.50
C ARG A 340 -20.47 5.21 6.05
N ILE A 341 -20.02 6.44 5.77
CA ILE A 341 -19.49 6.81 4.44
C ILE A 341 -18.30 5.93 4.05
N ILE A 342 -17.35 5.73 4.96
CA ILE A 342 -16.16 4.89 4.72
C ILE A 342 -16.56 3.46 4.34
N VAL A 343 -17.50 2.85 5.08
CA VAL A 343 -17.95 1.47 4.81
C VAL A 343 -18.72 1.39 3.49
N ILE A 344 -19.61 2.34 3.20
CA ILE A 344 -20.30 2.42 1.91
C ILE A 344 -19.28 2.54 0.78
N LEU A 345 -18.31 3.45 0.92
CA LEU A 345 -17.25 3.66 -0.07
C LEU A 345 -16.50 2.35 -0.29
N MET A 346 -16.04 1.69 0.79
CA MET A 346 -15.33 0.41 0.73
C MET A 346 -16.13 -0.66 -0.02
N LEU A 347 -17.43 -0.79 0.26
CA LEU A 347 -18.30 -1.75 -0.42
C LEU A 347 -18.55 -1.40 -1.89
N LEU A 348 -18.76 -0.13 -2.20
CA LEU A 348 -18.92 0.36 -3.57
C LEU A 348 -17.68 0.07 -4.39
N ILE A 349 -16.50 0.35 -3.83
CA ILE A 349 -15.20 0.08 -4.46
C ILE A 349 -15.08 -1.40 -4.74
N VAL A 350 -15.13 -2.26 -3.71
CA VAL A 350 -15.00 -3.71 -3.86
C VAL A 350 -15.98 -4.26 -4.90
N SER A 351 -17.22 -3.79 -4.89
CA SER A 351 -18.23 -4.22 -5.87
C SER A 351 -17.90 -3.75 -7.28
N SER A 352 -17.50 -2.48 -7.45
CA SER A 352 -17.11 -1.90 -8.73
C SER A 352 -15.91 -2.63 -9.33
N THR A 353 -14.88 -2.89 -8.52
CA THR A 353 -13.67 -3.56 -8.99
C THR A 353 -13.92 -5.01 -9.36
N ILE A 354 -14.70 -5.74 -8.55
CA ILE A 354 -15.06 -7.12 -8.89
C ILE A 354 -15.81 -7.15 -10.22
N LEU A 355 -16.64 -6.15 -10.51
CA LEU A 355 -17.39 -6.08 -11.77
C LEU A 355 -16.50 -5.70 -12.96
N GLU A 356 -15.65 -4.68 -12.84
CA GLU A 356 -14.64 -4.35 -13.85
C GLU A 356 -13.76 -5.57 -14.15
N LEU A 357 -13.38 -6.29 -13.10
CA LEU A 357 -12.62 -7.52 -13.25
C LEU A 357 -13.40 -8.59 -14.01
N ILE A 358 -14.65 -8.85 -13.62
CA ILE A 358 -15.49 -9.84 -14.31
C ILE A 358 -15.70 -9.45 -15.77
N GLN A 359 -15.87 -8.17 -16.08
CA GLN A 359 -16.01 -7.66 -17.46
C GLN A 359 -14.72 -7.84 -18.27
N SER A 360 -13.55 -7.68 -17.66
CA SER A 360 -12.27 -7.95 -18.33
C SER A 360 -12.07 -9.44 -18.68
N PHE A 361 -12.63 -10.36 -17.87
CA PHE A 361 -12.54 -11.81 -18.10
C PHE A 361 -13.67 -12.37 -18.98
N LEU A 362 -14.87 -11.81 -18.88
CA LEU A 362 -16.05 -12.23 -19.61
C LEU A 362 -16.58 -11.02 -20.38
N PRO A 363 -16.63 -11.06 -21.73
CA PRO A 363 -17.20 -9.99 -22.52
C PRO A 363 -18.72 -9.94 -22.32
N ILE A 364 -19.16 -9.34 -21.20
CA ILE A 364 -20.55 -9.12 -20.84
C ILE A 364 -20.94 -7.73 -21.34
N PRO A 365 -22.09 -7.56 -22.01
CA PRO A 365 -22.58 -6.25 -22.40
C PRO A 365 -22.70 -5.29 -21.21
N ASP A 366 -22.27 -4.03 -21.38
CA ASP A 366 -22.25 -3.00 -20.32
C ASP A 366 -23.63 -2.76 -19.68
N MET A 367 -24.71 -2.92 -20.45
CA MET A 367 -26.08 -2.81 -19.95
C MET A 367 -26.44 -3.91 -18.94
N ILE A 368 -25.87 -5.11 -19.09
CA ILE A 368 -26.10 -6.23 -18.16
C ILE A 368 -25.20 -6.08 -16.95
N SER A 369 -23.94 -5.66 -17.13
CA SER A 369 -23.02 -5.38 -16.01
C SER A 369 -23.56 -4.25 -15.11
N SER A 370 -24.00 -3.13 -15.70
CA SER A 370 -24.57 -2.01 -14.94
C SER A 370 -25.87 -2.38 -14.20
N ALA A 371 -26.72 -3.23 -14.79
CA ALA A 371 -27.90 -3.76 -14.12
C ALA A 371 -27.52 -4.69 -12.95
N ALA A 372 -26.52 -5.56 -13.12
CA ALA A 372 -25.97 -6.39 -12.07
C ALA A 372 -25.36 -5.54 -10.94
N LEU A 373 -24.63 -4.48 -11.28
CA LEU A 373 -24.06 -3.51 -10.35
C LEU A 373 -25.15 -2.87 -9.49
N ALA A 374 -26.22 -2.37 -10.10
CA ALA A 374 -27.33 -1.75 -9.38
C ALA A 374 -28.02 -2.73 -8.41
N ILE A 375 -28.13 -4.02 -8.78
CA ILE A 375 -28.68 -5.07 -7.91
C ILE A 375 -27.73 -5.35 -6.74
N VAL A 376 -26.44 -5.55 -7.02
CA VAL A 376 -25.42 -5.83 -5.99
C VAL A 376 -25.30 -4.66 -5.01
N VAL A 377 -25.23 -3.43 -5.52
CA VAL A 377 -25.20 -2.20 -4.70
C VAL A 377 -26.49 -2.05 -3.89
N GLY A 378 -27.65 -2.32 -4.48
CA GLY A 378 -28.94 -2.28 -3.76
C GLY A 378 -29.00 -3.27 -2.60
N ILE A 379 -28.46 -4.48 -2.78
CA ILE A 379 -28.35 -5.50 -1.72
C ILE A 379 -27.39 -5.04 -0.62
N PHE A 380 -26.22 -4.50 -0.98
CA PHE A 380 -25.23 -4.01 -0.02
C PHE A 380 -25.75 -2.82 0.80
N ILE A 381 -26.45 -1.87 0.18
CA ILE A 381 -27.09 -0.76 0.89
C ILE A 381 -28.14 -1.29 1.88
N GLY A 382 -28.88 -2.35 1.52
CA GLY A 382 -29.86 -2.97 2.43
C GLY A 382 -29.23 -3.72 3.62
N TRP A 383 -27.98 -4.17 3.51
CA TRP A 383 -27.26 -4.91 4.54
C TRP A 383 -26.26 -4.06 5.33
N GLU A 384 -26.10 -2.80 4.94
CA GLU A 384 -25.13 -1.84 5.46
C GLU A 384 -25.12 -1.78 6.99
N GLU A 385 -26.28 -1.58 7.62
CA GLU A 385 -26.37 -1.46 9.07
C GLU A 385 -25.93 -2.73 9.80
N ARG A 386 -26.13 -3.90 9.20
CA ARG A 386 -25.69 -5.19 9.78
C ARG A 386 -24.17 -5.37 9.64
N ILE A 387 -23.60 -4.96 8.52
CA ILE A 387 -22.15 -5.02 8.27
C ILE A 387 -21.41 -4.02 9.16
N VAL A 388 -21.87 -2.77 9.21
CA VAL A 388 -21.33 -1.72 10.09
C VAL A 388 -21.41 -2.17 11.54
N LYS A 389 -22.55 -2.73 11.97
CA LYS A 389 -22.70 -3.24 13.33
C LYS A 389 -21.77 -4.42 13.62
N SER A 390 -21.61 -5.36 12.69
CA SER A 390 -20.65 -6.48 12.84
C SER A 390 -19.20 -5.99 12.93
N LEU A 391 -18.80 -5.02 12.10
CA LEU A 391 -17.45 -4.46 12.10
C LEU A 391 -17.13 -3.68 13.39
N ILE A 392 -18.13 -3.02 13.97
CA ILE A 392 -17.99 -2.26 15.22
C ILE A 392 -18.09 -3.16 16.45
N ASP A 393 -19.03 -4.13 16.47
CA ASP A 393 -19.25 -5.02 17.62
C ASP A 393 -18.12 -6.07 17.78
N ASP A 394 -17.45 -6.49 16.68
CA ASP A 394 -16.26 -7.37 16.72
C ASP A 394 -14.93 -6.60 16.86
N SER A 395 -14.96 -5.28 17.07
CA SER A 395 -13.73 -4.49 17.24
C SER A 395 -12.98 -4.92 18.50
N ALA A 396 -11.73 -5.37 18.33
CA ALA A 396 -10.88 -5.81 19.43
C ALA A 396 -9.80 -4.75 19.66
N SER A 397 -9.83 -4.09 20.82
CA SER A 397 -8.78 -3.13 21.16
C SER A 397 -7.43 -3.88 21.26
N ILE A 398 -6.46 -3.49 20.43
CA ILE A 398 -5.12 -4.07 20.52
C ILE A 398 -4.52 -3.78 21.90
N GLN A 399 -4.84 -2.62 22.48
CA GLN A 399 -4.32 -2.16 23.77
C GLN A 399 -4.65 -3.09 24.94
N GLU A 400 -5.83 -3.73 24.95
CA GLU A 400 -6.17 -4.73 25.98
C GLU A 400 -5.45 -6.08 25.77
N THR A 401 -4.90 -6.29 24.58
CA THR A 401 -4.11 -7.47 24.20
C THR A 401 -2.61 -7.20 24.18
N VAL A 402 -2.17 -5.98 24.53
CA VAL A 402 -0.77 -5.64 24.64
C VAL A 402 -0.18 -6.41 25.84
N PRO A 403 0.85 -7.24 25.63
CA PRO A 403 1.44 -8.02 26.71
C PRO A 403 2.20 -7.13 27.71
N ASP A 404 2.27 -7.56 28.97
CA ASP A 404 2.81 -6.83 30.14
C ASP A 404 4.23 -6.24 29.98
N PHE A 405 4.98 -6.64 28.94
CA PHE A 405 6.31 -6.12 28.63
C PHE A 405 6.32 -4.89 27.72
N ALA A 406 5.19 -4.46 27.18
CA ALA A 406 5.13 -3.21 26.44
C ALA A 406 5.31 -2.03 27.39
N LEU A 407 6.12 -1.06 26.97
CA LEU A 407 6.42 0.11 27.78
C LEU A 407 5.12 0.89 28.04
N PRO A 408 4.85 1.35 29.28
CA PRO A 408 3.67 2.14 29.59
C PRO A 408 3.64 3.40 28.72
N GLU A 409 2.50 3.72 28.13
CA GLU A 409 2.36 4.87 27.24
C GLU A 409 2.76 6.17 27.96
N ILE A 410 3.73 6.88 27.41
CA ILE A 410 4.00 8.26 27.84
C ILE A 410 2.95 9.13 27.16
N GLU A 411 2.08 9.73 27.97
CA GLU A 411 1.06 10.67 27.51
C GLU A 411 1.76 11.93 26.99
N HIS A 412 1.71 12.16 25.68
CA HIS A 412 2.23 13.40 25.10
C HIS A 412 1.10 14.42 24.97
N ASP A 413 1.16 15.49 25.75
CA ASP A 413 0.28 16.67 25.62
C ASP A 413 0.33 17.29 24.20
N PHE A 414 1.38 17.01 23.43
CA PHE A 414 1.63 17.57 22.09
C PHE A 414 1.30 16.64 20.91
N ALA A 415 0.83 15.41 21.14
CA ALA A 415 0.38 14.49 20.08
C ALA A 415 -0.97 14.95 19.50
N SER A 416 -1.01 16.16 18.97
CA SER A 416 -2.19 16.77 18.39
C SER A 416 -2.29 16.44 16.90
N PRO A 417 -3.46 15.95 16.42
CA PRO A 417 -3.69 15.74 14.99
C PRO A 417 -3.48 17.00 14.14
N ARG A 418 -3.63 18.19 14.76
CA ARG A 418 -3.38 19.49 14.13
C ARG A 418 -1.91 19.67 13.74
N LEU A 419 -0.97 19.27 14.60
CA LEU A 419 0.46 19.35 14.32
C LEU A 419 0.83 18.45 13.13
N PHE A 420 0.34 17.20 13.12
CA PHE A 420 0.51 16.26 12.01
C PHE A 420 0.00 16.88 10.70
N ASN A 421 -1.21 17.43 10.71
CA ASN A 421 -1.81 18.01 9.51
C ASN A 421 -1.05 19.24 9.00
N LEU A 422 -0.50 20.06 9.90
CA LEU A 422 0.30 21.22 9.52
C LEU A 422 1.63 20.79 8.90
N VAL A 423 2.31 19.81 9.51
CA VAL A 423 3.61 19.31 9.03
C VAL A 423 3.46 18.65 7.68
N PHE A 424 2.58 17.65 7.55
CA PHE A 424 2.42 16.92 6.30
C PHE A 424 1.71 17.74 5.22
N GLY A 425 0.78 18.63 5.59
CA GLY A 425 0.25 19.64 4.67
C GLY A 425 1.34 20.57 4.14
N GLY A 426 2.30 20.96 4.99
CA GLY A 426 3.50 21.69 4.60
C GLY A 426 4.41 20.91 3.65
N VAL A 427 4.61 19.61 3.91
CA VAL A 427 5.36 18.71 3.01
C VAL A 427 4.66 18.60 1.64
N THR A 428 3.34 18.42 1.61
CA THR A 428 2.57 18.41 0.36
C THR A 428 2.75 19.71 -0.41
N ALA A 429 2.58 20.86 0.26
CA ALA A 429 2.75 22.17 -0.37
C ALA A 429 4.19 22.35 -0.92
N PHE A 430 5.20 21.94 -0.15
CA PHE A 430 6.59 21.95 -0.58
C PHE A 430 6.79 21.10 -1.84
N ILE A 431 6.29 19.87 -1.88
CA ILE A 431 6.41 18.98 -3.05
C ILE A 431 5.76 19.61 -4.28
N LEU A 432 4.56 20.17 -4.14
CA LEU A 432 3.85 20.79 -5.26
C LEU A 432 4.59 22.04 -5.79
N ILE A 433 5.08 22.90 -4.88
CA ILE A 433 5.84 24.09 -5.26
C ILE A 433 7.14 23.69 -5.98
N VAL A 434 7.89 22.74 -5.41
CA VAL A 434 9.15 22.28 -6.01
C VAL A 434 8.91 21.59 -7.36
N SER A 435 7.85 20.80 -7.49
CA SER A 435 7.48 20.19 -8.77
C SER A 435 7.14 21.24 -9.83
N LEU A 436 6.45 22.32 -9.43
CA LEU A 436 6.11 23.43 -10.32
C LEU A 436 7.35 24.24 -10.72
N LEU A 437 8.28 24.48 -9.78
CA LEU A 437 9.55 25.13 -10.05
C LEU A 437 10.42 24.30 -10.98
N PHE A 438 10.53 22.99 -10.75
CA PHE A 438 11.32 22.09 -11.59
C PHE A 438 10.82 22.08 -13.04
N THR A 439 9.49 22.03 -13.21
CA THR A 439 8.85 22.14 -14.53
C THR A 439 9.07 23.51 -15.16
N GLY A 440 8.89 24.60 -14.39
CA GLY A 440 8.95 25.97 -14.89
C GLY A 440 10.35 26.46 -15.22
N LEU A 441 11.38 25.91 -14.57
CA LEU A 441 12.78 26.23 -14.85
C LEU A 441 13.27 25.61 -16.17
N GLY A 442 12.46 24.77 -16.83
CA GLY A 442 12.83 24.16 -18.11
C GLY A 442 14.14 23.38 -18.05
N VAL A 443 14.52 22.92 -16.86
CA VAL A 443 15.71 22.10 -16.67
C VAL A 443 15.39 20.78 -17.36
N LEU A 444 15.82 20.66 -18.62
CA LEU A 444 15.64 19.55 -19.56
C LEU A 444 14.42 19.64 -20.52
N GLY A 445 14.13 20.83 -21.03
CA GLY A 445 13.47 20.97 -22.35
C GLY A 445 14.46 20.80 -23.50
#